data_AF-A0A2N0KWQ8-F1
#
_entry.id   AF-A0A2N0KWQ8-F1
#
_cell.length_a   1.000
_cell.length_b   1.000
_cell.length_c   1.000
_cell.angle_alpha   90.00
_cell.angle_beta   90.00
_cell.angle_gamma   90.00
#
_symmetry.space_group_name_H-M   'P 1'
#
loop_
_entity.id
_entity.type
_entity.pdbx_description
1 polymer ?
#
loop_
_entity_poly.entity_id
_entity_poly.type
_entity_poly.pdbx_seq_one_letter_code
_entity_poly.pdbx_strand_id
1 'polypeptide(L)' 'MVGLNNERCEACRRDSPSVTDEEVAQLKPEVPEWELTQENGIPKLDRVFTFKNFQVAMDFTNRLGEL' A
#
# COMPACT_ATOMS: atom_id res chain seq x y z
N MET A 1 14.39 7.83 11.32
CA MET A 1 13.48 6.82 10.75
C MET A 1 13.06 7.37 9.40
N VAL A 2 13.29 6.61 8.34
CA VAL A 2 13.01 7.02 6.97
C VAL A 2 11.51 6.80 6.75
N GLY A 3 10.76 7.82 6.30
CA GLY A 3 9.32 7.67 6.07
C GLY A 3 9.05 6.67 4.95
N LEU A 4 7.90 5.98 5.00
CA LEU A 4 7.48 4.96 4.00
C LEU A 4 7.65 5.42 2.54
N ASN A 5 7.54 6.73 2.31
CA ASN A 5 7.68 7.36 1.00
C ASN A 5 9.11 7.37 0.42
N ASN A 6 10.13 6.95 1.17
CA ASN A 6 11.50 6.83 0.68
C ASN A 6 11.95 5.38 0.51
N GLU A 7 11.08 4.41 0.84
CA GLU A 7 11.36 3.00 0.62
C GLU A 7 11.30 2.68 -0.88
N ARG A 8 12.16 1.74 -1.32
CA ARG A 8 12.23 1.34 -2.73
C ARG A 8 11.36 0.12 -2.95
N CYS A 9 10.37 0.24 -3.85
CA CYS A 9 9.58 -0.91 -4.28
C CYS A 9 10.46 -1.84 -5.14
N GLU A 10 10.71 -3.04 -4.66
CA GLU A 10 11.41 -4.11 -5.38
C GLU A 10 10.45 -5.28 -5.61
N ALA A 11 10.70 -6.08 -6.66
CA ALA A 11 9.90 -7.26 -6.91
C ALA A 11 9.96 -8.21 -5.69
N CYS A 12 8.79 -8.50 -5.11
CA CYS A 12 8.69 -9.43 -3.99
C CYS A 12 9.28 -10.79 -4.38
N ARG A 13 10.20 -11.29 -3.54
CA ARG A 13 10.78 -12.61 -3.64
C ARG A 13 10.14 -13.51 -2.60
N ARG A 14 10.28 -14.82 -2.77
CA ARG A 14 9.72 -15.81 -1.83
C ARG A 14 10.30 -15.65 -0.41
N ASP A 15 11.52 -15.14 -0.31
CA ASP A 15 12.27 -14.89 0.92
C ASP A 15 12.20 -13.43 1.38
N SER A 16 11.35 -12.59 0.75
CA SER A 16 11.15 -11.22 1.22
C SER A 16 10.67 -11.23 2.66
N PRO A 17 11.30 -10.44 3.56
CA PRO A 17 10.90 -10.38 4.96
C PRO A 17 9.48 -9.84 5.08
N SER A 18 8.66 -10.51 5.88
CA SER A 18 7.36 -9.97 6.27
C SER A 18 7.55 -8.84 7.27
N VAL A 19 6.73 -7.80 7.14
CA VAL A 19 6.60 -6.77 8.18
C VAL A 19 6.09 -7.43 9.45
N THR A 20 6.78 -7.21 10.56
CA THR A 20 6.40 -7.75 11.88
C THR A 20 5.22 -6.98 12.48
N ASP A 21 4.52 -7.57 13.46
CA ASP A 21 3.40 -6.91 14.13
C ASP A 21 3.81 -5.59 14.82
N GLU A 22 5.04 -5.53 15.34
CA GLU A 22 5.63 -4.35 15.97
C GLU A 22 5.87 -3.23 14.94
N GLU A 23 6.40 -3.58 13.77
CA GLU A 23 6.58 -2.65 12.66
C GLU A 23 5.23 -2.19 12.09
N VAL A 24 4.24 -3.08 11.97
CA VAL A 24 2.88 -2.72 11.54
C VAL A 24 2.30 -1.67 12.49
N ALA A 25 2.43 -1.83 13.81
CA ALA A 25 1.95 -0.87 14.79
C ALA A 25 2.62 0.52 14.65
N GLN A 26 3.88 0.57 14.21
CA GLN A 26 4.63 1.82 14.01
C GLN A 26 4.33 2.48 12.66
N LEU A 27 4.18 1.69 11.59
CA LEU A 27 4.03 2.18 10.21
C LEU A 27 2.58 2.50 9.85
N LYS A 28 1.61 1.76 10.39
CA LYS A 28 0.19 1.94 10.06
C LYS A 28 -0.34 3.37 10.30
N PRO A 29 0.10 4.10 11.33
CA PRO A 29 -0.26 5.51 11.52
C PRO A 29 0.20 6.46 10.40
N GLU A 30 1.27 6.14 9.66
CA GLU A 30 1.74 6.96 8.52
C GLU A 30 0.80 6.88 7.31
N VAL A 31 -0.02 5.81 7.23
CA VAL A 31 -0.97 5.55 6.15
C VAL A 31 -2.39 5.32 6.71
N PRO A 32 -3.00 6.36 7.32
CA PRO A 32 -4.25 6.20 8.07
C PRO A 32 -5.44 5.78 7.21
N GLU A 33 -5.44 6.14 5.92
CA GLU A 33 -6.52 5.82 4.97
C GLU A 33 -6.45 4.40 4.38
N TRP A 34 -5.37 3.66 4.63
CA TRP A 34 -5.26 2.26 4.23
C TRP A 34 -5.82 1.36 5.33
N GLU A 35 -6.44 0.25 4.99
CA GLU A 35 -6.98 -0.72 5.95
C GLU A 35 -6.15 -2.00 5.93
N LEU A 36 -5.86 -2.57 7.10
CA LEU A 36 -5.19 -3.86 7.20
C LEU A 36 -6.23 -4.97 7.06
N THR A 37 -6.21 -5.68 5.94
CA THR A 37 -7.13 -6.77 5.61
C THR A 37 -6.41 -8.13 5.68
N GLN A 38 -7.18 -9.21 5.79
CA GLN A 38 -6.66 -10.58 5.76
C GLN A 38 -7.29 -11.31 4.57
N GLU A 39 -6.48 -11.64 3.57
CA GLU A 39 -6.93 -12.35 2.38
C GLU A 39 -6.16 -13.67 2.25
N ASN A 40 -6.88 -14.80 2.30
CA ASN A 40 -6.29 -16.14 2.27
C ASN A 40 -5.19 -16.38 3.32
N GLY A 41 -5.31 -15.74 4.49
CA GLY A 41 -4.33 -15.81 5.58
C GLY A 41 -3.08 -14.95 5.36
N ILE A 42 -3.08 -14.07 4.34
CA ILE A 42 -2.01 -13.12 4.07
C ILE A 42 -2.49 -11.72 4.48
N PRO A 43 -1.79 -11.03 5.40
CA PRO A 43 -2.09 -9.64 5.74
C PRO A 43 -1.78 -8.72 4.56
N LYS A 44 -2.70 -7.82 4.24
CA LYS A 44 -2.60 -6.86 3.12
C LYS A 44 -3.08 -5.49 3.54
N LEU A 45 -2.64 -4.46 2.82
CA LEU A 45 -3.19 -3.11 2.94
C LEU A 45 -4.09 -2.84 1.74
N ASP A 46 -5.34 -2.49 2.01
CA ASP A 46 -6.32 -2.09 0.99
C ASP A 46 -6.75 -0.64 1.20
N ARG A 47 -6.92 0.11 0.09
CA ARG A 47 -7.51 1.45 0.12
C ARG A 47 -8.41 1.66 -1.07
N VAL A 48 -9.61 2.16 -0.82
CA VAL A 48 -10.57 2.50 -1.87
C VAL A 48 -10.44 3.98 -2.23
N PHE A 49 -10.19 4.26 -3.51
CA PHE A 49 -10.22 5.61 -4.07
C PHE A 49 -11.53 5.81 -4.83
N THR A 50 -12.34 6.77 -4.38
CA THR A 50 -13.64 7.07 -5.01
C THR A 50 -13.50 8.29 -5.93
N PHE A 51 -14.04 8.18 -7.14
CA PHE A 51 -14.00 9.24 -8.15
C PHE A 51 -15.41 9.54 -8.67
N LYS A 52 -15.63 10.78 -9.12
CA LYS A 52 -16.93 11.23 -9.64
C LYS A 52 -17.37 10.51 -10.91
N ASN A 53 -16.42 9.99 -11.70
CA ASN A 53 -16.69 9.24 -12.93
C ASN A 53 -15.47 8.39 -13.32
N PHE A 54 -15.67 7.53 -14.32
CA PHE A 54 -14.66 6.60 -14.82
C PHE A 54 -13.42 7.31 -15.40
N GLN A 55 -13.60 8.41 -16.15
CA GLN A 55 -12.46 9.11 -16.77
C GLN A 55 -11.46 9.60 -15.72
N VAL A 56 -11.95 10.21 -14.63
CA VAL A 56 -11.07 10.70 -13.55
C VAL A 56 -10.37 9.54 -12.82
N ALA A 57 -11.03 8.40 -12.64
CA ALA A 57 -10.41 7.21 -12.07
C ALA A 57 -9.29 6.66 -12.98
N MET A 58 -9.50 6.69 -14.29
CA MET A 58 -8.50 6.25 -15.26
C MET A 58 -7.30 7.20 -15.31
N ASP A 59 -7.53 8.52 -15.31
CA ASP A 59 -6.45 9.51 -15.29
C ASP A 59 -5.56 9.35 -14.04
N PHE A 60 -6.17 9.09 -12.88
CA PHE A 60 -5.44 8.77 -11.64
C PHE A 60 -4.62 7.48 -11.78
N THR A 61 -5.24 6.41 -12.30
CA THR A 61 -4.58 5.11 -12.49
C THR A 61 -3.40 5.20 -13.45
N ASN A 62 -3.54 5.92 -14.56
CA ASN A 62 -2.48 6.13 -15.54
C ASN A 62 -1.30 6.87 -14.92
N ARG A 63 -1.57 7.96 -14.18
CA ARG A 63 -0.53 8.70 -13.48
C ARG A 63 0.21 7.85 -12.46
N LEU A 64 -0.47 6.91 -11.80
CA LEU A 64 0.17 5.96 -10.88
C LEU A 64 1.07 4.96 -11.63
N GLY A 65 0.66 4.49 -12.82
CA GLY A 65 1.45 3.55 -13.62
C GLY A 65 2.69 4.15 -14.29
N GLU A 66 2.79 5.48 -14.36
CA GLU A 66 3.97 6.20 -14.85
C GLU A 66 5.04 6.45 -13.79
N LEU A 67 4.75 6.18 -12.50
CA LEU A 67 5.68 6.29 -11.37
C LEU A 67 6.56 5.03 -11.24
#